data_AF-A0A353RFY1-F1
#
_entry.id   AF-A0A353RFY1-F1
#
_cell.length_a   1.000
_cell.length_b   1.000
_cell.length_c   1.000
_cell.angle_alpha   90.00
_cell.angle_beta   90.00
_cell.angle_gamma   90.00
#
_symmetry.space_group_name_H-M   'P 1'
#
loop_
_entity.id
_entity.type
_entity.pdbx_description
1 polymer ?
#
loop_
_entity_poly.entity_id
_entity_poly.type
_entity_poly.pdbx_seq_one_letter_code
_entity_poly.pdbx_strand_id
1 'polypeptide(L)'
;AKAVRILEKNNEHFEYPAKWGADLQTEHEKYLTEQVFHGPVFVTDYPKQIKAFYMRQNDDGKTVAAVDLLVPGVGEIIGGSQREERLGLLRRRMAELGMNEEGYRWYLDLRKYGSVRHAGFGLGFERLVMYLTGISNIRDVLPFPRTAGSAEF
;
A
#
# COMPACT_ATOMS: atom_id res chain seq x y z
N ALA A 1 6.75 -1.85 11.44
CA ALA A 1 7.22 -2.91 12.38
C ALA A 1 6.21 -3.29 13.48
N LYS A 2 5.53 -2.32 14.13
CA LYS A 2 4.55 -2.61 15.21
C LYS A 2 3.41 -3.55 14.76
N ALA A 3 2.79 -3.26 13.62
CA ALA A 3 1.67 -4.06 13.07
C ALA A 3 2.07 -5.53 12.90
N VAL A 4 3.19 -5.80 12.22
CA VAL A 4 3.71 -7.17 12.01
C VAL A 4 3.93 -7.90 13.34
N ARG A 5 4.50 -7.26 14.37
CA ARG A 5 4.69 -7.91 15.68
C ARG A 5 3.38 -8.25 16.39
N ILE A 6 2.33 -7.46 16.19
CA ILE A 6 1.01 -7.75 16.74
C ILE A 6 0.42 -8.96 16.00
N LEU A 7 0.51 -8.98 14.68
CA LEU A 7 0.00 -10.08 13.86
C LEU A 7 0.78 -11.38 14.08
N GLU A 8 2.12 -11.34 14.13
CA GLU A 8 2.98 -12.50 14.38
C GLU A 8 2.65 -13.22 15.69
N LYS A 9 2.24 -12.46 16.72
CA LYS A 9 1.82 -13.00 18.03
C LYS A 9 0.45 -13.66 18.02
N ASN A 10 -0.34 -13.45 16.97
CA ASN A 10 -1.71 -13.91 16.82
C ASN A 10 -1.87 -14.75 15.53
N ASN A 11 -0.77 -15.35 15.05
CA ASN A 11 -0.74 -16.10 13.78
C ASN A 11 -1.68 -17.30 13.76
N GLU A 12 -2.09 -17.81 14.92
CA GLU A 12 -3.11 -18.85 15.07
C GLU A 12 -4.49 -18.44 14.54
N HIS A 13 -4.73 -17.15 14.33
CA HIS A 13 -5.98 -16.62 13.78
C HIS A 13 -5.98 -16.47 12.24
N PHE A 14 -4.86 -16.75 11.57
CA PHE A 14 -4.69 -16.47 10.14
C PHE A 14 -4.44 -17.73 9.33
N GLU A 15 -5.02 -17.79 8.13
CA GLU A 15 -4.68 -18.83 7.16
C GLU A 15 -3.26 -18.61 6.62
N TYR A 16 -2.87 -17.35 6.42
CA TYR A 16 -1.53 -16.97 5.97
C TYR A 16 -0.73 -16.36 7.12
N PRO A 17 0.33 -17.03 7.61
CA PRO A 17 1.11 -16.48 8.71
C PRO A 17 1.72 -15.10 8.37
N ALA A 18 1.38 -14.10 9.17
CA ALA A 18 2.02 -12.80 9.13
C ALA A 18 3.48 -12.93 9.56
N LYS A 19 4.39 -12.34 8.78
CA LYS A 19 5.82 -12.29 9.06
C LYS A 19 6.44 -11.04 8.47
N TRP A 20 7.55 -10.57 9.04
CA TRP A 20 8.30 -9.46 8.45
C TRP A 20 8.70 -9.75 6.99
N GLY A 21 8.40 -8.81 6.10
CA GLY A 21 8.69 -8.92 4.66
C GLY A 21 7.65 -9.70 3.86
N ALA A 22 6.61 -10.25 4.49
CA ALA A 22 5.40 -10.66 3.79
C ALA A 22 4.42 -9.47 3.71
N ASP A 23 3.63 -9.44 2.64
CA ASP A 23 2.56 -8.45 2.50
C ASP A 23 1.39 -8.76 3.43
N LEU A 24 0.67 -7.73 3.85
CA LEU A 24 -0.53 -7.92 4.66
C LEU A 24 -1.66 -8.42 3.75
N GLN A 25 -2.50 -9.30 4.30
CA GLN A 25 -3.67 -9.83 3.63
C GLN A 25 -4.91 -9.22 4.29
N THR A 26 -6.06 -9.31 3.62
CA THR A 26 -7.32 -8.77 4.16
C THR A 26 -7.63 -9.26 5.58
N GLU A 27 -7.31 -10.52 5.92
CA GLU A 27 -7.48 -11.04 7.28
C GLU A 27 -6.63 -10.29 8.32
N HIS A 28 -5.38 -9.96 7.97
CA HIS A 28 -4.47 -9.20 8.81
C HIS A 28 -4.96 -7.77 9.01
N GLU A 29 -5.40 -7.14 7.93
CA GLU A 29 -5.91 -5.76 7.95
C GLU A 29 -7.16 -5.64 8.83
N LYS A 30 -8.11 -6.57 8.66
CA LYS A 30 -9.33 -6.64 9.47
C LYS A 30 -9.02 -6.94 10.92
N TYR A 31 -8.07 -7.84 11.20
CA TYR A 31 -7.68 -8.11 12.58
C TYR A 31 -7.14 -6.86 13.29
N LEU A 32 -6.29 -6.08 12.61
CA LEU A 32 -5.79 -4.81 13.16
C LEU A 32 -6.93 -3.83 13.43
N THR A 33 -7.84 -3.63 12.49
CA THR A 33 -8.91 -2.62 12.63
C THR A 33 -10.02 -3.06 13.57
N GLU A 34 -10.39 -4.33 13.60
CA GLU A 34 -11.56 -4.84 14.32
C GLU A 34 -11.22 -5.42 15.70
N GLN A 35 -10.10 -6.12 15.84
CA GLN A 35 -9.75 -6.84 17.07
C GLN A 35 -8.74 -6.08 17.95
N VAL A 36 -7.82 -5.33 17.33
CA VAL A 36 -6.74 -4.67 18.06
C VAL A 36 -7.07 -3.21 18.38
N PHE A 37 -7.52 -2.45 17.38
CA PHE A 37 -7.69 -1.00 17.50
C PHE A 37 -9.15 -0.53 17.48
N HIS A 38 -10.10 -1.41 17.13
CA HIS A 38 -11.54 -1.14 17.09
C HIS A 38 -11.92 0.14 16.32
N GLY A 39 -11.26 0.37 15.18
CA GLY A 39 -11.45 1.57 14.35
C GLY A 39 -10.48 1.66 13.17
N PRO A 40 -10.49 2.79 12.43
CA PRO A 40 -9.54 3.04 11.36
C PRO A 40 -8.09 3.11 11.85
N VAL A 41 -7.17 2.51 11.09
CA VAL A 41 -5.75 2.40 11.46
C VAL A 41 -4.86 2.79 10.30
N PHE A 42 -3.90 3.68 10.55
CA PHE A 42 -2.78 3.89 9.64
C PHE A 42 -1.67 2.89 9.94
N VAL A 43 -1.27 2.13 8.92
CA VAL A 43 -0.07 1.31 8.96
C VAL A 43 1.00 2.01 8.15
N THR A 44 2.14 2.31 8.77
CA THR A 44 3.25 3.03 8.13
C THR A 44 4.53 2.21 8.11
N ASP A 45 5.49 2.68 7.30
CA ASP A 45 6.87 2.20 7.27
C ASP A 45 6.95 0.72 6.90
N TYR A 46 6.50 0.43 5.68
CA TYR A 46 6.48 -0.91 5.11
C TYR A 46 7.89 -1.35 4.68
N PRO A 47 8.18 -2.67 4.70
CA PRO A 47 9.42 -3.21 4.15
C PRO A 47 9.61 -2.79 2.68
N LYS A 48 10.82 -2.32 2.34
CA LYS A 48 11.16 -1.85 0.97
C LYS A 48 10.89 -2.94 -0.09
N GLN A 49 11.09 -4.20 0.28
CA GLN A 49 11.08 -5.35 -0.64
C GLN A 49 9.69 -5.61 -1.23
N ILE A 50 8.62 -5.26 -0.53
CA ILE A 50 7.23 -5.52 -0.93
C ILE A 50 6.51 -4.28 -1.45
N LYS A 51 7.20 -3.14 -1.55
CA LYS A 51 6.60 -1.87 -1.99
C LYS A 51 7.30 -1.33 -3.24
N ALA A 52 6.60 -0.39 -3.90
CA ALA A 52 6.99 0.14 -5.20
C ALA A 52 8.31 0.92 -5.18
N PHE A 53 9.00 0.93 -6.32
CA PHE A 53 10.34 1.53 -6.49
C PHE A 53 10.39 3.04 -6.18
N TYR A 54 9.27 3.75 -6.36
CA TYR A 54 9.21 5.21 -6.23
C TYR A 54 9.04 5.68 -4.78
N MET A 55 8.80 4.77 -3.81
CA MET A 55 8.55 5.16 -2.43
C MET A 55 9.87 5.54 -1.75
N ARG A 56 9.88 6.65 -0.99
CA ARG A 56 11.09 7.15 -0.32
C ARG A 56 11.63 6.09 0.64
N GLN A 57 12.91 5.75 0.51
CA GLN A 57 13.59 4.87 1.46
C GLN A 57 13.84 5.61 2.78
N ASN A 58 13.42 5.00 3.88
CA ASN A 58 13.68 5.50 5.22
C ASN A 58 15.16 5.36 5.57
N ASP A 59 15.58 6.12 6.59
CA ASP A 59 17.00 6.19 6.98
C ASP A 59 17.47 4.88 7.65
N ASP A 60 16.55 3.98 7.99
CA ASP A 60 16.83 2.62 8.47
C ASP A 60 17.32 1.65 7.38
N GLY A 61 17.23 2.05 6.11
CA GLY A 61 17.60 1.23 4.94
C GLY A 61 16.75 -0.02 4.70
N LYS A 62 15.69 -0.24 5.50
CA LYS A 62 14.85 -1.44 5.48
C LYS A 62 13.41 -1.14 5.07
N THR A 63 12.93 0.05 5.41
CA THR A 63 11.54 0.46 5.19
C THR A 63 11.43 1.61 4.20
N VAL A 64 10.22 1.84 3.72
CA VAL A 64 9.86 3.00 2.91
C VAL A 64 8.79 3.81 3.61
N ALA A 65 8.79 5.13 3.40
CA ALA A 65 7.79 6.07 3.91
C ALA A 65 6.45 5.91 3.18
N ALA A 66 5.83 4.74 3.36
CA ALA A 66 4.53 4.35 2.85
C ALA A 66 3.51 4.36 3.99
N VAL A 67 2.25 4.59 3.63
CA VAL A 67 1.12 4.59 4.54
C VAL A 67 -0.07 3.94 3.86
N ASP A 68 -0.71 3.02 4.57
CA ASP A 68 -2.00 2.46 4.18
C ASP A 68 -3.03 2.81 5.27
N LEU A 69 -4.21 3.29 4.89
CA LEU A 69 -5.35 3.48 5.79
C LEU A 69 -6.26 2.27 5.70
N LEU A 70 -6.35 1.54 6.81
CA LEU A 70 -7.22 0.40 6.98
C LEU A 70 -8.49 0.83 7.70
N VAL A 71 -9.65 0.33 7.28
CA VAL A 71 -10.93 0.53 7.97
C VAL A 71 -11.61 -0.80 8.30
N PRO A 72 -12.42 -0.86 9.38
CA PRO A 72 -13.20 -2.04 9.72
C PRO A 72 -14.11 -2.52 8.57
N GLY A 73 -14.31 -3.83 8.44
CA GLY A 73 -15.18 -4.45 7.44
C GLY A 73 -14.57 -4.56 6.03
N VAL A 74 -13.87 -3.53 5.57
CA VAL A 74 -13.34 -3.45 4.18
C VAL A 74 -11.83 -3.78 4.10
N GLY A 75 -11.01 -3.32 5.04
CA GLY A 75 -9.55 -3.36 4.94
C GLY A 75 -8.98 -2.05 4.38
N GLU A 76 -7.93 -2.12 3.56
CA GLU A 76 -7.30 -0.94 2.96
C GLU A 76 -8.27 -0.13 2.07
N ILE A 77 -8.34 1.18 2.30
CA ILE A 77 -9.06 2.13 1.42
C ILE A 77 -8.16 3.22 0.84
N ILE A 78 -7.05 3.55 1.49
CA ILE A 78 -6.07 4.53 1.00
C ILE A 78 -4.69 3.87 1.04
N GLY A 79 -3.95 3.99 -0.07
CA GLY A 79 -2.53 3.64 -0.16
C GLY A 79 -1.72 4.85 -0.61
N GLY A 80 -0.65 5.18 0.11
CA GLY A 80 0.12 6.39 -0.11
C GLY A 80 1.59 6.27 0.27
N SER A 81 2.38 7.25 -0.15
CA SER A 81 3.79 7.33 0.22
C SER A 81 4.37 8.72 -0.03
N GLN A 82 5.44 9.06 0.69
CA GLN A 82 6.40 10.03 0.17
C GLN A 82 7.12 9.43 -1.03
N ARG A 83 7.33 10.23 -2.08
CA ARG A 83 8.03 9.80 -3.28
C ARG A 83 9.52 10.07 -3.12
N GLU A 84 10.36 9.17 -3.63
CA GLU A 84 11.82 9.32 -3.58
C GLU A 84 12.25 10.53 -4.42
N GLU A 85 12.68 11.58 -3.73
CA GLU A 85 13.17 12.82 -4.34
C GLU A 85 14.67 12.74 -4.68
N ARG A 86 15.43 11.84 -4.05
CA ARG A 86 16.88 11.74 -4.24
C ARG A 86 17.19 10.89 -5.47
N LEU A 87 17.52 11.55 -6.58
CA LEU A 87 17.77 10.91 -7.88
C LEU A 87 18.71 9.69 -7.81
N GLY A 88 19.81 9.79 -7.05
CA GLY A 88 20.77 8.69 -6.90
C GLY A 88 20.17 7.43 -6.25
N LEU A 89 19.30 7.60 -5.26
CA LEU A 89 18.63 6.46 -4.60
C LEU A 89 17.52 5.88 -5.47
N LEU A 90 16.78 6.74 -6.19
CA LEU A 90 15.75 6.29 -7.12
C LEU A 90 16.35 5.43 -8.25
N ARG A 91 17.43 5.88 -8.89
CA ARG A 91 18.12 5.11 -9.93
C ARG A 91 18.70 3.80 -9.40
N ARG A 92 19.31 3.83 -8.21
CA ARG A 92 19.78 2.60 -7.54
C ARG A 92 18.64 1.60 -7.35
N ARG A 93 17.47 2.06 -6.86
CA ARG A 93 16.31 1.19 -6.66
C ARG A 93 15.74 0.65 -7.97
N MET A 94 15.72 1.46 -9.03
CA MET A 94 15.32 1.01 -10.36
C MET A 94 16.26 -0.08 -10.90
N ALA A 95 17.57 0.10 -10.73
CA ALA A 95 18.57 -0.90 -11.11
C ALA A 95 18.43 -2.21 -10.30
N GLU A 96 18.21 -2.13 -8.98
CA GLU A 96 17.92 -3.29 -8.12
C GLU A 96 16.72 -4.12 -8.62
N LEU A 97 15.75 -3.48 -9.27
CA LEU A 97 14.51 -4.09 -9.77
C LEU A 97 14.56 -4.39 -11.28
N GLY A 98 15.71 -4.19 -11.94
CA GLY A 98 15.87 -4.45 -13.38
C GLY A 98 15.01 -3.56 -14.28
N MET A 99 14.66 -2.36 -13.83
CA MET A 99 13.79 -1.45 -14.58
C MET A 99 14.55 -0.72 -15.70
N ASN A 100 13.90 -0.53 -16.85
CA ASN A 100 14.44 0.28 -17.94
C ASN A 100 14.38 1.78 -17.61
N GLU A 101 15.51 2.39 -17.28
CA GLU A 101 15.58 3.83 -16.95
C GLU A 101 15.13 4.75 -18.09
N GLU A 102 15.34 4.36 -19.35
CA GLU A 102 15.05 5.21 -20.51
C GLU A 102 13.55 5.52 -20.62
N GLY A 103 12.70 4.52 -20.36
CA GLY A 103 11.24 4.68 -20.34
C GLY A 103 10.72 5.61 -19.24
N TYR A 104 11.55 5.87 -18.22
CA TYR A 104 11.22 6.75 -17.09
C TYR A 104 11.99 8.07 -17.13
N ARG A 105 12.63 8.43 -18.25
CA ARG A 105 13.44 9.66 -18.35
C ARG A 105 12.67 10.89 -17.86
N TRP A 106 11.43 11.05 -18.32
CA TRP A 106 10.55 12.15 -17.90
C TRP A 106 10.32 12.18 -16.38
N TYR A 107 10.19 11.01 -15.75
CA TYR A 107 9.94 10.86 -14.31
C TYR A 107 11.20 11.15 -13.49
N LEU A 108 12.37 10.78 -14.02
CA LEU A 108 13.69 11.09 -13.44
C LEU A 108 14.02 12.58 -13.55
N ASP A 109 13.59 13.23 -14.63
CA ASP A 109 13.81 14.67 -14.85
C ASP A 109 13.07 15.51 -13.80
N LEU A 110 11.95 15.04 -13.24
CA LEU A 110 11.28 15.63 -12.07
C LEU A 110 12.19 15.72 -10.83
N ARG A 111 13.27 14.91 -10.77
CA ARG A 111 14.29 14.96 -9.71
C ARG A 111 15.50 15.80 -10.09
N LYS A 112 15.73 16.05 -11.38
CA LYS A 112 16.85 16.88 -11.86
C LYS A 112 16.52 18.36 -11.84
N TYR A 113 15.29 18.73 -12.19
CA TYR A 113 14.90 20.11 -12.40
C TYR A 113 13.86 20.55 -11.35
N GLY A 114 14.33 21.17 -10.27
CA GLY A 114 13.45 21.76 -9.24
C GLY A 114 12.78 20.76 -8.32
N SER A 115 13.45 19.66 -7.97
CA SER A 115 12.87 18.65 -7.09
C SER A 115 12.60 19.16 -5.68
N VAL A 116 11.51 18.67 -5.08
CA VAL A 116 11.10 18.96 -3.71
C VAL A 116 10.65 17.67 -3.03
N ARG A 117 10.58 17.68 -1.71
CA ARG A 117 9.89 16.60 -0.97
C ARG A 117 8.41 16.67 -1.28
N HIS A 118 7.85 15.55 -1.74
CA HIS A 118 6.44 15.45 -2.13
C HIS A 118 5.89 14.07 -1.77
N ALA A 119 4.61 14.05 -1.44
CA ALA A 119 3.87 12.84 -1.11
C ALA A 119 2.53 12.83 -1.84
N GLY A 120 1.93 11.65 -1.94
CA GLY A 120 0.58 11.50 -2.49
C GLY A 120 0.01 10.15 -2.12
N PHE A 121 -1.28 10.00 -2.37
CA PHE A 121 -2.04 8.79 -2.07
C PHE A 121 -3.07 8.53 -3.17
N GLY A 122 -3.53 7.28 -3.24
CA GLY A 122 -4.72 6.88 -3.99
C GLY A 122 -5.80 6.44 -3.01
N LEU A 123 -7.05 6.73 -3.34
CA LEU A 123 -8.23 6.32 -2.59
C LEU A 123 -9.04 5.37 -3.47
N GLY A 124 -9.35 4.18 -2.97
CA GLY A 124 -10.28 3.28 -3.63
C GLY A 124 -11.70 3.79 -3.48
N PHE A 125 -12.23 4.49 -4.49
CA PHE A 125 -13.53 5.15 -4.42
C PHE A 125 -14.66 4.15 -4.14
N GLU A 126 -14.68 3.01 -4.83
CA GLU A 126 -15.68 1.96 -4.62
C GLU A 126 -15.57 1.37 -3.20
N ARG A 127 -14.35 1.17 -2.69
CA ARG A 127 -14.14 0.71 -1.31
C ARG A 127 -14.61 1.74 -0.28
N LEU A 128 -14.47 3.03 -0.55
CA LEU A 128 -15.07 4.08 0.28
C LEU A 128 -16.60 3.98 0.28
N VAL A 129 -17.23 3.78 -0.88
CA VAL A 129 -18.69 3.61 -0.97
C VAL A 129 -19.13 2.38 -0.20
N MET A 130 -18.42 1.25 -0.30
CA MET A 130 -18.69 0.05 0.51
C MET A 130 -18.64 0.37 2.01
N TYR A 131 -17.59 1.08 2.45
CA TYR A 131 -17.42 1.43 3.86
C TYR A 131 -18.54 2.33 4.39
N LEU A 132 -18.97 3.31 3.59
CA LEU A 132 -20.05 4.24 3.98
C LEU A 132 -21.44 3.62 3.96
N THR A 133 -21.68 2.68 3.04
CA THR A 133 -23.01 2.06 2.84
C THR A 133 -23.20 0.75 3.60
N GLY A 134 -22.11 0.12 4.06
CA GLY A 134 -22.12 -1.20 4.67
C GLY A 134 -22.29 -2.36 3.67
N ILE A 135 -22.25 -2.08 2.36
CA ILE A 135 -22.32 -3.10 1.33
C ILE A 135 -21.02 -3.92 1.33
N SER A 136 -21.16 -5.25 1.43
CA SER A 136 -20.04 -6.17 1.66
C SER A 136 -19.27 -6.57 0.41
N ASN A 137 -19.90 -6.47 -0.77
CA ASN A 137 -19.29 -6.84 -2.04
C ASN A 137 -19.04 -5.60 -2.90
N ILE A 138 -17.79 -5.42 -3.37
CA ILE A 138 -17.40 -4.28 -4.19
C ILE A 138 -18.21 -4.19 -5.49
N ARG A 139 -18.70 -5.31 -6.03
CA ARG A 139 -19.49 -5.31 -7.28
C ARG A 139 -20.84 -4.62 -7.13
N ASP A 140 -21.40 -4.64 -5.93
CA ASP A 140 -22.74 -4.13 -5.64
C ASP A 140 -22.75 -2.60 -5.43
N VAL A 141 -21.58 -1.97 -5.42
CA VAL A 141 -21.42 -0.50 -5.39
C VAL A 141 -21.11 0.10 -6.76
N LEU A 142 -21.05 -0.72 -7.82
CA LEU A 142 -20.94 -0.25 -9.21
C LEU A 142 -22.22 -0.58 -9.99
N PRO A 143 -22.68 0.32 -10.87
CA PRO A 143 -23.77 -0.02 -11.79
C PRO A 143 -23.41 -1.17 -12.75
N PHE A 144 -22.14 -1.21 -13.16
CA PHE A 144 -21.65 -2.00 -14.27
C PHE A 144 -20.23 -2.53 -13.97
N PRO A 145 -20.07 -3.46 -13.01
CA PRO A 145 -18.76 -3.93 -12.56
C PRO A 145 -18.01 -4.67 -13.68
N ARG A 146 -16.67 -4.61 -13.62
CA ARG A 146 -15.77 -5.30 -14.55
C ARG A 146 -14.83 -6.19 -13.76
N THR A 147 -14.83 -7.48 -14.05
CA THR A 147 -13.98 -8.47 -13.35
C THR A 147 -13.47 -9.51 -14.32
N ALA A 148 -12.46 -10.30 -13.93
CA ALA A 148 -11.92 -11.36 -14.77
C ALA A 148 -13.04 -12.32 -15.22
N GLY A 149 -13.19 -12.51 -16.53
CA GLY A 149 -14.25 -13.32 -17.13
C GLY A 149 -15.62 -12.63 -17.26
N SER A 150 -15.76 -11.35 -16.87
CA SER A 150 -17.01 -10.59 -16.99
C SER A 150 -16.76 -9.21 -17.59
N ALA A 151 -17.16 -9.07 -18.86
CA ALA A 151 -17.07 -7.84 -19.63
C ALA A 151 -18.26 -7.63 -20.60
N GLU A 152 -19.47 -8.07 -20.21
CA GLU A 152 -20.68 -7.86 -21.02
C GLU A 152 -21.17 -6.42 -20.96
N PHE A 153 -20.90 -5.58 -21.97
CA PHE A 153 -21.71 -4.43 -22.44
C PHE A 153 -21.15 -3.84 -23.74
#